data_AF-A0A966QBR1-F1
#
_entry.id   AF-A0A966QBR1-F1
#
_cell.length_a   1.000
_cell.length_b   1.000
_cell.length_c   1.000
_cell.angle_alpha   90.00
_cell.angle_beta   90.00
_cell.angle_gamma   90.00
#
_symmetry.space_group_name_H-M   'P 1'
#
loop_
_entity.id
_entity.type
_entity.pdbx_description
1 polymer ?
#
loop_
_entity_poly.entity_id
_entity_poly.type
_entity_poly.pdbx_seq_one_letter_code
_entity_poly.pdbx_strand_id
1 'polypeptide(L)'
;MSSSQGLTIGELEANYSLYCKALRILLKEGKTLTAIQRTVAWSRLEQLHTCLPGRYKAPDYLCVVLKRDLGQQKVASSDLPAAS
;
A
#
# COMPACT_ATOMS: atom_id res chain seq x y z
N MET A 1 -14.33 23.74 -5.66
CA MET A 1 -12.94 23.79 -6.16
C MET A 1 -12.14 22.84 -5.30
N SER A 2 -11.80 21.65 -5.82
CA SER A 2 -11.09 20.62 -5.06
C SER A 2 -9.68 21.12 -4.76
N SER A 3 -9.45 21.46 -3.49
CA SER A 3 -8.19 21.97 -2.98
C SER A 3 -7.09 20.91 -3.15
N SER A 4 -6.47 20.88 -4.33
CA SER A 4 -5.11 20.38 -4.52
C SER A 4 -4.15 21.35 -3.83
N GLN A 5 -4.36 21.61 -2.54
CA GLN A 5 -3.32 22.16 -1.69
C GLN A 5 -2.24 21.09 -1.68
N GLY A 6 -1.12 21.38 -2.33
CA GLY A 6 0.04 20.52 -2.34
C GLY A 6 0.45 20.31 -0.89
N LEU A 7 0.03 19.17 -0.32
CA LEU A 7 0.48 18.73 0.99
C LEU A 7 2.00 18.80 0.97
N THR A 8 2.56 19.45 1.98
CA THR A 8 4.01 19.51 2.13
C THR A 8 4.57 18.11 2.33
N ILE A 9 5.87 17.91 2.05
CA ILE A 9 6.53 16.60 2.27
C ILE A 9 6.29 16.11 3.71
N GLY A 10 6.31 17.01 4.70
CA GLY A 10 6.03 16.67 6.10
C GLY A 10 4.60 16.16 6.34
N GLU A 11 3.60 16.73 5.69
CA GLU A 11 2.22 16.23 5.78
C GLU A 11 2.04 14.89 5.04
N LEU A 12 2.73 14.71 3.91
CA LEU A 12 2.80 13.44 3.21
C LEU A 12 3.41 12.35 4.11
N GLU A 13 4.52 12.65 4.80
CA GLU A 13 5.14 11.73 5.77
C GLU A 13 4.20 11.43 6.94
N ALA A 14 3.50 12.43 7.49
CA ALA A 14 2.52 12.23 8.56
C ALA A 14 1.36 11.32 8.12
N ASN A 15 0.94 11.42 6.86
CA ASN A 15 -0.11 10.58 6.27
C ASN A 15 0.40 9.26 5.69
N TYR A 16 1.71 8.96 5.76
CA TYR A 16 2.30 7.76 5.19
C TYR A 16 1.61 6.47 5.67
N SER A 17 1.37 6.39 6.98
CA SER A 17 0.67 5.26 7.60
C SER A 17 -0.75 5.07 7.06
N LEU A 18 -1.43 6.16 6.69
CA LEU A 18 -2.77 6.13 6.08
C LEU A 18 -2.71 5.56 4.66
N TYR A 19 -1.74 6.00 3.85
CA TYR A 19 -1.58 5.51 2.47
C TYR A 19 -1.23 4.01 2.44
N CYS A 20 -0.37 3.54 3.33
CA CYS A 20 -0.05 2.11 3.48
C CYS A 20 -1.28 1.29 3.87
N LYS A 21 -2.12 1.79 4.79
CA LYS A 21 -3.39 1.14 5.14
C LYS A 21 -4.34 1.09 3.95
N ALA A 22 -4.47 2.18 3.19
CA ALA A 22 -5.30 2.22 2.00
C ALA A 22 -4.86 1.19 0.95
N LEU A 23 -3.55 1.09 0.67
CA LEU A 23 -2.99 0.05 -0.19
C LEU A 23 -3.38 -1.35 0.26
N ARG A 24 -3.25 -1.64 1.56
CA ARG A 24 -3.60 -2.94 2.13
C ARG A 24 -5.08 -3.27 1.95
N ILE A 25 -5.98 -2.28 2.12
CA ILE A 25 -7.42 -2.43 1.90
C ILE A 25 -7.70 -2.75 0.43
N LEU A 26 -7.15 -1.97 -0.50
CA LEU A 26 -7.33 -2.19 -1.95
C LEU A 26 -6.84 -3.58 -2.38
N LEU A 27 -5.70 -4.03 -1.86
CA LEU A 27 -5.18 -5.38 -2.11
C LEU A 27 -6.10 -6.46 -1.51
N LYS A 28 -6.66 -6.23 -0.32
CA LYS A 28 -7.62 -7.14 0.32
C LYS A 28 -8.95 -7.22 -0.44
N GLU A 29 -9.39 -6.12 -1.05
CA GLU A 29 -10.53 -6.08 -1.97
C GLU A 29 -10.26 -6.79 -3.31
N GLY A 30 -9.02 -7.22 -3.56
CA GLY A 30 -8.64 -7.86 -4.83
C GLY A 30 -8.46 -6.88 -5.98
N LYS A 31 -8.23 -5.59 -5.71
CA LYS A 31 -7.93 -4.60 -6.76
C LYS A 31 -6.63 -4.96 -7.47
N THR A 32 -6.60 -4.81 -8.78
CA THR A 32 -5.40 -4.98 -9.58
C THR A 32 -4.42 -3.83 -9.35
N LEU A 33 -3.14 -4.07 -9.59
CA LEU A 33 -2.09 -3.06 -9.40
C LEU A 33 -2.35 -1.81 -10.25
N THR A 34 -2.83 -1.97 -11.49
CA THR A 34 -3.23 -0.86 -12.37
C THR A 34 -4.38 -0.01 -11.80
N ALA A 35 -5.33 -0.63 -11.09
CA ALA A 35 -6.39 0.11 -10.42
C ALA A 35 -5.86 0.88 -9.21
N ILE A 36 -4.91 0.29 -8.49
CA ILE A 36 -4.25 0.91 -7.33
C ILE A 36 -3.40 2.10 -7.77
N GLN A 37 -2.67 1.99 -8.89
CA GLN A 37 -1.86 3.08 -9.47
C GLN A 37 -2.67 4.35 -9.75
N ARG A 38 -3.96 4.21 -10.05
CA ARG A 38 -4.88 5.33 -10.30
C ARG A 38 -5.40 5.99 -9.02
N THR A 39 -5.04 5.48 -7.84
CA THR A 39 -5.52 6.03 -6.56
C THR A 39 -4.60 7.13 -6.04
N VAL A 40 -5.20 8.05 -5.27
CA VAL A 40 -4.44 9.15 -4.64
C VAL A 40 -3.36 8.60 -3.70
N ALA A 41 -3.62 7.51 -2.97
CA ALA A 41 -2.64 6.91 -2.07
C ALA A 41 -1.36 6.48 -2.81
N TRP A 42 -1.49 5.92 -4.02
CA TRP A 42 -0.35 5.56 -4.86
C TRP A 42 0.46 6.80 -5.25
N SER A 43 -0.19 7.81 -5.84
CA SER A 43 0.49 9.02 -6.31
C SER A 43 1.20 9.75 -5.16
N ARG A 44 0.65 9.72 -3.94
CA ARG A 44 1.26 10.31 -2.74
C ARG A 44 2.51 9.53 -2.29
N LEU A 45 2.46 8.21 -2.32
CA LEU A 45 3.62 7.36 -2.01
C LEU A 45 4.72 7.46 -3.07
N GLU A 46 4.33 7.55 -4.34
CA GLU A 46 5.26 7.77 -5.45
C GLU A 46 5.94 9.14 -5.33
N GLN A 47 5.19 10.18 -4.95
CA GLN A 47 5.75 11.51 -4.64
C GLN A 47 6.76 11.43 -3.49
N LEU A 48 6.44 10.74 -2.39
CA LEU A 48 7.37 10.55 -1.28
C LEU A 48 8.65 9.83 -1.71
N HIS A 49 8.52 8.75 -2.49
CA HIS A 49 9.68 8.04 -3.01
C HIS A 49 10.50 8.91 -3.97
N THR A 50 9.86 9.70 -4.82
CA THR A 50 10.53 10.62 -5.75
C THR A 50 11.27 11.73 -5.01
N CYS A 51 10.67 12.28 -3.96
CA CYS A 51 11.30 13.31 -3.14
C CYS A 51 12.39 12.74 -2.20
N LEU A 52 12.22 11.51 -1.71
CA LEU A 52 13.06 10.89 -0.68
C LEU A 52 13.32 9.39 -0.98
N PRO A 53 14.06 9.06 -2.05
CA PRO A 53 14.23 7.68 -2.51
C PRO A 53 15.00 6.78 -1.54
N GLY A 54 15.85 7.37 -0.68
CA GLY A 54 16.59 6.65 0.36
C GLY A 54 15.75 6.31 1.60
N ARG A 55 14.67 7.06 1.86
CA ARG A 55 13.85 6.94 3.07
C ARG A 55 12.57 6.14 2.83
N TYR A 56 11.95 6.32 1.65
CA TYR A 56 10.70 5.69 1.29
C TYR A 56 10.85 4.70 0.13
N LYS A 57 10.25 3.52 0.28
CA LYS A 57 10.22 2.50 -0.77
C LYS A 57 9.17 2.85 -1.83
N ALA A 58 9.44 2.44 -3.07
CA ALA A 58 8.51 2.60 -4.17
C ALA A 58 7.16 1.91 -3.86
N PRO A 59 6.02 2.50 -4.26
CA PRO A 59 4.70 1.92 -4.01
C PRO A 59 4.51 0.54 -4.66
N ASP A 60 5.21 0.26 -5.76
CA ASP A 60 5.21 -1.05 -6.42
C ASP A 60 5.78 -2.15 -5.50
N TYR A 61 6.93 -1.86 -4.87
CA TYR A 61 7.53 -2.75 -3.88
C TYR A 61 6.64 -2.93 -2.65
N LEU A 62 6.03 -1.85 -2.15
CA LEU A 62 5.08 -1.93 -1.03
C LEU A 62 3.89 -2.83 -1.38
N CYS A 63 3.36 -2.74 -2.59
CA CYS A 63 2.29 -3.61 -3.07
C CYS A 63 2.70 -5.09 -3.06
N VAL A 64 3.90 -5.43 -3.53
CA VAL A 64 4.42 -6.81 -3.52
C VAL A 64 4.54 -7.35 -2.10
N VAL A 65 5.12 -6.57 -1.18
CA VAL A 65 5.29 -6.95 0.22
C VAL A 65 3.94 -7.13 0.92
N LEU A 66 3.03 -6.15 0.77
CA LEU A 66 1.69 -6.20 1.36
C LEU A 66 0.87 -7.36 0.80
N LYS A 67 0.95 -7.62 -0.51
CA LYS A 67 0.26 -8.73 -1.15
C LYS A 67 0.77 -10.09 -0.64
N ARG A 68 2.09 -10.21 -0.44
CA ARG A 68 2.70 -11.42 0.14
C ARG A 68 2.24 -11.65 1.58
N ASP A 69 2.26 -10.60 2.40
CA ASP A 69 1.80 -10.63 3.80
C ASP A 69 0.32 -11.02 3.92
N LEU A 70 -0.54 -10.45 3.05
CA LEU A 70 -1.95 -10.81 2.94
C LEU A 70 -2.15 -12.26 2.45
N GLY A 71 -1.31 -12.73 1.54
CA GLY A 71 -1.33 -14.12 1.05
C GLY A 71 -0.96 -15.13 2.13
N GLN A 72 0.03 -14.82 2.99
CA GLN A 72 0.41 -15.68 4.12
C GLN A 72 -0.70 -15.77 5.17
N GLN A 73 -1.49 -14.70 5.37
CA GLN A 73 -2.62 -14.72 6.30
C GLN A 73 -3.77 -15.64 5.83
N LYS A 74 -3.92 -15.86 4.52
CA LYS A 74 -4.93 -16.77 3.94
C LYS A 74 -4.58 -18.25 4.20
N VAL A 75 -3.30 -18.61 4.22
CA VAL A 75 -2.84 -20.01 4.33
C VAL A 75 -2.86 -20.50 5.78
N ALA A 76 -2.73 -19.62 6.77
CA ALA A 76 -2.73 -19.98 8.19
C ALA A 76 -4.10 -20.44 8.75
N SER A 77 -5.18 -20.37 7.96
CA SER A 77 -6.53 -20.78 8.39
C SER A 77 -7.06 -22.04 7.68
N SER A 78 -6.22 -22.73 6.91
CA SER A 78 -6.64 -23.91 6.15
C SER A 78 -5.53 -24.96 6.09
N ASP A 79 -5.05 -25.40 7.25
CA ASP A 79 -4.40 -26.71 7.35
C ASP A 79 -4.51 -27.24 8.80
N LEU A 80 -5.59 -27.97 9.07
CA LEU A 80 -5.58 -29.02 10.10
C LEU A 80 -5.42 -30.33 9.33
N PRO A 81 -4.27 -31.02 9.41
CA PRO A 81 -4.23 -32.41 9.01
C PRO A 81 -4.90 -33.22 10.12
N ALA A 82 -6.09 -33.73 9.84
CA ALA A 82 -6.66 -34.86 10.58
C ALA A 82 -5.78 -36.09 10.32
N ALA A 83 -4.75 -36.28 11.14
CA ALA A 83 -4.01 -37.54 11.18
C ALA A 83 -4.85 -38.54 12.00
N SER A 84 -5.21 -39.63 11.32
CA SER A 84 -5.95 -40.80 11.84
C SER A 84 -5.04 -41.77 12.58
#